data_AF-A0A2A5NX50-F1
#
_entry.id   AF-A0A2A5NX50-F1
#
_cell.length_a   1.000
_cell.length_b   1.000
_cell.length_c   1.000
_cell.angle_alpha   90.00
_cell.angle_beta   90.00
_cell.angle_gamma   90.00
#
_symmetry.space_group_name_H-M   'P 1'
#
loop_
_entity.id
_entity.type
_entity.pdbx_description
1 polymer ?
#
loop_
_entity_poly.entity_id
_entity_poly.type
_entity_poly.pdbx_seq_one_letter_code
_entity_poly.pdbx_strand_id
1 'polypeptide(L)'
;NGILLGADKGLARRLAKFTKVHVRVSLKAGTPEGFQARTGAIAEFYELPFKAIEHLLDSGVSFHVAAMSDPRIMPREERRRLIERLAEEEADREAS
;
A
#
# COMPACT_ATOMS: atom_id res chain seq x y z
N ASN A 1 -4.46 4.46 4.86
CA ASN A 1 -3.00 4.49 4.63
C ASN A 1 -2.43 3.08 4.62
N GLY A 2 -3.01 2.11 5.32
CA GLY A 2 -2.56 0.71 5.29
C GLY A 2 -1.61 0.34 6.43
N ILE A 3 -1.12 1.32 7.22
CA ILE A 3 -0.09 1.11 8.25
C ILE A 3 -0.40 -0.05 9.21
N LEU A 4 -1.59 -0.05 9.83
CA LEU A 4 -1.97 -1.13 10.76
C LEU A 4 -2.14 -2.48 10.06
N LEU A 5 -2.66 -2.46 8.82
CA LEU A 5 -2.84 -3.68 8.04
C LEU A 5 -1.50 -4.27 7.60
N GLY A 6 -0.50 -3.43 7.30
CA GLY A 6 0.85 -3.87 6.98
C GLY A 6 1.65 -4.33 8.21
N ALA A 7 1.39 -3.74 9.37
CA ALA A 7 2.05 -4.11 10.62
C ALA A 7 1.49 -5.42 11.22
N ASP A 8 0.22 -5.73 10.98
CA ASP A 8 -0.45 -6.92 11.52
C ASP A 8 -1.28 -7.67 10.46
N LYS A 9 -0.72 -8.77 9.94
CA LYS A 9 -1.43 -9.70 9.03
C LYS A 9 -2.69 -10.28 9.64
N GLY A 10 -2.75 -10.42 10.97
CA GLY A 10 -3.92 -10.90 11.70
C GLY A 10 -5.13 -9.96 11.57
N LEU A 11 -4.89 -8.66 11.40
CA LEU A 11 -5.95 -7.69 11.17
C LEU A 11 -6.66 -7.95 9.84
N ALA A 12 -5.93 -8.23 8.75
CA ALA A 12 -6.50 -8.59 7.46
C ALA A 12 -7.35 -9.88 7.54
N ARG A 13 -6.85 -10.92 8.23
CA ARG A 13 -7.62 -12.15 8.47
C ARG A 13 -8.90 -11.92 9.28
N ARG A 14 -8.89 -10.97 10.22
CA ARG A 14 -10.09 -10.59 10.97
C ARG A 14 -11.10 -9.87 10.08
N LEU A 15 -10.64 -9.04 9.14
CA LEU A 15 -11.50 -8.37 8.15
C LEU A 15 -12.20 -9.37 7.22
N ALA A 16 -11.54 -10.47 6.86
CA ALA A 16 -12.11 -11.53 6.01
C ALA A 16 -13.38 -12.19 6.59
N LYS A 17 -13.62 -12.03 7.91
CA LYS A 17 -14.84 -12.54 8.56
C LYS A 17 -16.09 -11.72 8.24
N PHE A 18 -15.93 -10.52 7.69
CA PHE A 18 -17.04 -9.63 7.34
C PHE A 18 -17.35 -9.73 5.84
N THR A 19 -18.63 -9.88 5.47
CA THR A 19 -19.05 -10.14 4.09
C THR A 19 -19.33 -8.88 3.25
N LYS A 20 -19.35 -7.70 3.86
CA LYS A 20 -19.69 -6.41 3.20
C LYS A 20 -18.60 -5.35 3.35
N VAL A 21 -17.37 -5.76 3.61
CA VAL A 21 -16.23 -4.85 3.76
C VAL A 21 -15.46 -4.77 2.45
N HIS A 22 -15.14 -3.54 2.04
CA HIS A 22 -14.23 -3.26 0.94
C HIS A 22 -13.18 -2.25 1.41
N VAL A 23 -11.90 -2.63 1.37
CA VAL A 23 -10.82 -1.83 1.92
C VAL A 23 -10.24 -0.90 0.86
N ARG A 24 -9.97 0.35 1.20
CA ARG A 24 -9.15 1.26 0.38
C ARG A 24 -7.77 1.44 0.99
N VAL A 25 -6.74 1.01 0.29
CA VAL A 25 -5.35 1.31 0.66
C VAL A 25 -4.93 2.59 -0.06
N SER A 26 -4.67 3.65 0.69
CA SER A 26 -4.22 4.93 0.12
C SER A 26 -2.71 5.08 0.23
N LEU A 27 -2.02 5.04 -0.91
CA LEU A 27 -0.58 5.27 -1.04
C LEU A 27 -0.31 6.76 -1.20
N LYS A 28 0.64 7.25 -0.40
CA LYS A 28 0.95 8.69 -0.28
C LYS A 28 2.27 9.07 -0.93
N ALA A 29 3.07 8.09 -1.33
CA ALA A 29 4.42 8.30 -1.82
C ALA A 29 4.89 7.13 -2.67
N GLY A 30 5.87 7.40 -3.53
CA GLY A 30 6.66 6.39 -4.26
C GLY A 30 8.09 6.28 -3.74
N THR A 31 8.48 7.06 -2.72
CA THR A 31 9.74 6.89 -2.00
C THR A 31 9.57 7.06 -0.48
N PRO A 32 10.50 6.53 0.34
CA PRO A 32 10.50 6.73 1.78
C PRO A 32 10.59 8.21 2.20
N GLU A 33 11.37 9.03 1.48
CA GLU A 33 11.52 10.46 1.77
C GLU A 33 10.22 11.21 1.47
N GLY A 34 9.59 10.93 0.33
CA GLY A 34 8.30 11.49 -0.03
C GLY A 34 7.20 11.07 0.95
N PHE A 35 7.29 9.86 1.51
CA PHE A 35 6.38 9.38 2.55
C PHE A 35 6.55 10.17 3.83
N GLN A 36 7.78 10.29 4.33
CA GLN A 36 8.07 11.04 5.55
C GLN A 36 7.68 12.52 5.41
N ALA A 37 8.05 13.15 4.30
CA ALA A 37 7.72 14.55 4.02
C ALA A 37 6.21 14.82 4.01
N ARG A 38 5.40 13.91 3.44
CA ARG A 38 3.95 14.14 3.26
C ARG A 38 3.07 13.62 4.37
N THR A 39 3.56 12.71 5.19
CA THR A 39 2.77 12.09 6.27
C THR A 39 3.25 12.49 7.66
N GLY A 40 4.49 12.98 7.79
CA GLY A 40 5.14 13.21 9.07
C GLY A 40 5.53 11.93 9.82
N ALA A 41 5.25 10.76 9.26
CA ALA A 41 5.69 9.48 9.81
C ALA A 41 7.16 9.20 9.43
N ILE A 42 7.81 8.27 10.13
CA ILE A 42 9.18 7.88 9.81
C ILE A 42 9.25 7.15 8.46
N ALA A 43 10.29 7.41 7.69
CA ALA A 43 10.49 6.84 6.35
C ALA A 43 10.42 5.30 6.31
N GLU A 44 10.88 4.62 7.36
CA GLU A 44 10.86 3.16 7.49
C GLU A 44 9.45 2.55 7.40
N PHE A 45 8.41 3.31 7.76
CA PHE A 45 7.01 2.87 7.65
C PHE A 45 6.43 2.99 6.25
N TYR A 46 7.22 3.46 5.28
CA TYR A 46 6.87 3.51 3.86
C TYR A 46 6.50 2.12 3.29
N GLU A 47 7.07 1.04 3.82
CA GLU A 47 6.81 -0.33 3.35
C GLU A 47 5.45 -0.87 3.81
N LEU A 48 4.90 -0.36 4.92
CA LEU A 48 3.69 -0.93 5.53
C LEU A 48 2.45 -0.85 4.64
N PRO A 49 2.18 0.23 3.89
CA PRO A 49 1.08 0.26 2.92
C PRO A 49 1.18 -0.81 1.83
N PHE A 50 2.39 -1.22 1.41
CA PHE A 50 2.58 -2.29 0.43
C PHE A 50 2.34 -3.67 1.07
N LYS A 51 2.90 -3.90 2.25
CA LYS A 51 2.58 -5.09 3.07
C LYS A 51 1.08 -5.23 3.36
N ALA A 52 0.38 -4.11 3.51
CA ALA A 52 -1.07 -4.13 3.67
C ALA A 52 -1.79 -4.69 2.44
N ILE A 53 -1.29 -4.38 1.23
CA ILE A 53 -1.82 -4.92 -0.03
C ILE A 53 -1.58 -6.43 -0.06
N GLU A 54 -0.36 -6.90 0.23
CA GLU A 54 -0.03 -8.33 0.35
C GLU A 54 -0.97 -9.05 1.34
N HIS A 55 -1.12 -8.51 2.55
CA HIS A 55 -1.96 -9.11 3.58
C HIS A 55 -3.45 -9.16 3.18
N LEU A 56 -3.95 -8.11 2.52
CA LEU A 56 -5.34 -8.07 2.03
C LEU A 56 -5.56 -9.11 0.92
N LEU A 57 -4.63 -9.20 -0.03
CA LEU A 57 -4.64 -10.22 -1.07
C LEU A 57 -4.63 -11.64 -0.49
N ASP A 58 -3.70 -11.93 0.42
CA ASP A 58 -3.58 -13.24 1.09
C ASP A 58 -4.85 -13.63 1.87
N SER A 59 -5.54 -12.64 2.42
CA SER A 59 -6.76 -12.85 3.20
C SER A 59 -8.03 -12.92 2.37
N GLY A 60 -7.95 -12.68 1.05
CA GLY A 60 -9.12 -12.64 0.16
C GLY A 60 -10.08 -11.49 0.44
N VAL A 61 -9.66 -10.46 1.18
CA VAL A 61 -10.49 -9.30 1.49
C VAL A 61 -10.59 -8.42 0.24
N SER A 62 -11.81 -8.06 -0.15
CA SER A 62 -12.03 -7.14 -1.27
C SER A 62 -11.39 -5.77 -0.98
N PHE A 63 -10.58 -5.27 -1.92
CA PHE A 63 -9.92 -3.97 -1.75
C PHE A 63 -9.61 -3.28 -3.08
N HIS A 64 -9.24 -2.01 -3.01
CA HIS A 64 -8.55 -1.30 -4.08
C HIS A 64 -7.42 -0.43 -3.54
N VAL A 65 -6.44 -0.18 -4.40
CA VAL A 65 -5.34 0.75 -4.14
C VAL A 65 -5.68 2.11 -4.73
N ALA A 66 -5.47 3.17 -3.97
CA ALA A 66 -5.63 4.55 -4.41
C ALA A 66 -4.30 5.29 -4.19
N ALA A 67 -3.72 5.82 -5.27
CA ALA A 67 -2.47 6.56 -5.21
C ALA A 67 -2.71 8.07 -5.29
N MET A 68 -2.05 8.83 -4.41
CA MET A 68 -1.88 10.25 -4.63
C MET A 68 -0.88 10.45 -5.77
N SER A 69 -1.26 11.12 -6.86
CA SER A 69 -0.44 11.23 -8.07
C SER A 69 -0.47 12.62 -8.72
N ASP A 70 -0.98 13.62 -8.00
CA ASP A 70 -0.99 15.00 -8.48
C ASP A 70 0.46 15.50 -8.67
N PRO A 71 0.86 15.93 -9.88
CA PRO A 71 2.24 16.35 -10.16
C PRO A 71 2.71 17.57 -9.35
N ARG A 72 1.79 18.34 -8.75
CA ARG A 72 2.10 19.46 -7.85
C ARG A 72 2.57 18.98 -6.46
N ILE A 73 2.34 17.71 -6.12
CA ILE A 73 2.62 17.13 -4.80
C ILE A 73 3.57 15.92 -4.92
N MET A 74 3.47 15.17 -6.02
CA MET A 74 4.28 14.00 -6.32
C MET A 74 4.98 14.20 -7.67
N PRO A 75 6.32 14.38 -7.69
CA PRO A 75 7.07 14.46 -8.93
C PRO A 75 6.80 13.25 -9.84
N ARG A 76 6.86 13.46 -11.17
CA ARG A 76 6.61 12.40 -12.15
C ARG A 76 7.50 11.18 -11.95
N GLU A 77 8.75 11.41 -11.56
CA GLU A 77 9.72 10.35 -11.26
C GLU A 77 9.28 9.51 -10.06
N GLU A 78 8.83 10.17 -8.99
CA GLU A 78 8.30 9.46 -7.82
C GLU A 78 7.02 8.68 -8.18
N ARG A 79 6.14 9.27 -9.00
CA ARG A 79 4.96 8.56 -9.51
C ARG A 79 5.34 7.31 -10.30
N ARG A 80 6.40 7.37 -11.10
CA ARG A 80 6.91 6.21 -11.85
C ARG A 80 7.37 5.11 -10.88
N ARG A 81 8.19 5.46 -9.89
CA ARG A 81 8.65 4.51 -8.86
C ARG A 81 7.50 3.86 -8.10
N LEU A 82 6.44 4.61 -7.78
CA LEU A 82 5.25 4.04 -7.16
C LEU A 82 4.58 2.97 -8.04
N ILE A 83 4.50 3.22 -9.35
CA ILE A 83 3.92 2.26 -10.30
C ILE A 83 4.83 1.03 -10.45
N GLU A 84 6.15 1.24 -10.59
CA GLU A 84 7.13 0.15 -10.65
C GLU A 84 7.04 -0.74 -9.41
N ARG A 85 7.00 -0.13 -8.21
CA ARG A 85 6.86 -0.86 -6.96
C ARG A 85 5.56 -1.67 -6.89
N LEU A 86 4.44 -1.12 -7.36
CA LEU A 86 3.18 -1.86 -7.41
C LEU A 86 3.22 -3.03 -8.41
N ALA A 87 3.97 -2.88 -9.51
CA ALA A 87 4.14 -3.95 -10.50
C ALA A 87 5.04 -5.09 -9.96
N GLU A 88 6.05 -4.75 -9.15
CA GLU A 88 6.88 -5.75 -8.46
C GLU A 88 6.03 -6.67 -7.56
N GLU A 89 5.10 -6.09 -6.79
CA GLU A 89 4.16 -6.86 -5.95
C GLU A 89 3.25 -7.81 -6.75
N GLU A 90 2.95 -7.47 -8.00
CA GLU A 90 2.18 -8.34 -8.91
C GLU A 90 3.07 -9.44 -9.50
N ALA A 91 4.28 -9.10 -9.93
CA ALA A 91 5.24 -10.02 -10.54
C ALA A 91 5.77 -11.09 -9.57
N ASP A 92 6.09 -10.72 -8.33
CA ASP A 92 6.57 -11.67 -7.31
C ASP A 92 5.55 -12.78 -7.00
N ARG A 93 4.25 -12.52 -7.27
CA ARG A 93 3.17 -13.50 -7.09
C ARG A 93 2.97 -14.43 -8.27
N GLU A 94 3.26 -14.00 -9.50
CA GLU A 94 3.24 -14.92 -10.66
C GLU A 94 4.38 -15.94 -10.61
N ALA A 95 5.46 -15.61 -9.90
CA ALA A 95 6.64 -16.46 -9.74
C ALA A 95 6.57 -17.46 -8.56
N SER A 96 5.56 -17.38 -7.69
CA SER A 96 5.41 -18.16 -6.44
C SER A 96 4.29 -19.20 -6.52
#